data_AF-A0A426VS55-F1
#
_entry.id   AF-A0A426VS55-F1
#
_cell.length_a   1.000
_cell.length_b   1.000
_cell.length_c   1.000
_cell.angle_alpha   90.00
_cell.angle_beta   90.00
_cell.angle_gamma   90.00
#
_symmetry.space_group_name_H-M   'P 1'
#
loop_
_entity.id
_entity.type
_entity.pdbx_description
1 polymer ?
#
loop_
_entity_poly.entity_id
_entity_poly.type
_entity_poly.pdbx_seq_one_letter_code
_entity_poly.pdbx_strand_id
1 'polypeptide(L)'
;MKKTIFVAVLLLVLSGCQSTTPQYYYGSYERNVYAFFRGDMAALNEQIAELESDIARAEANQLSPAPGMYAHLGYLHLLQGDQTKGFSYFEQEKQLFPESQHYINFLMVNAQGE
;
A
#
# COMPACT_ATOMS: atom_id res chain seq x y z
N MET A 1 11.13 -50.27 -17.20
CA MET A 1 11.94 -49.48 -16.25
C MET A 1 12.31 -48.08 -16.79
N LYS A 2 12.90 -47.93 -17.99
CA LYS A 2 13.17 -46.59 -18.57
C LYS A 2 11.90 -45.74 -18.81
N LYS A 3 10.81 -46.33 -19.32
CA LYS A 3 9.54 -45.62 -19.57
C LYS A 3 8.85 -45.15 -18.28
N THR A 4 8.95 -45.93 -17.20
CA THR A 4 8.34 -45.56 -15.90
C THR A 4 9.09 -44.43 -15.21
N ILE A 5 10.42 -44.35 -15.39
CA ILE A 5 11.23 -43.22 -14.91
C ILE A 5 10.87 -41.93 -15.66
N PHE A 6 10.65 -42.00 -16.97
CA PHE A 6 10.29 -40.83 -17.79
C PHE A 6 8.92 -40.23 -17.39
N VAL A 7 7.95 -41.08 -17.07
CA VAL A 7 6.61 -40.65 -16.60
C VAL A 7 6.68 -40.02 -15.21
N ALA A 8 7.51 -40.57 -14.31
CA ALA A 8 7.69 -40.02 -12.96
C ALA A 8 8.39 -38.64 -12.99
N VAL A 9 9.39 -38.46 -13.87
CA VAL A 9 10.04 -37.16 -14.08
C VAL A 9 9.06 -36.15 -14.67
N LEU A 10 8.22 -36.55 -15.63
CA LEU A 10 7.23 -35.65 -16.22
C LEU A 10 6.21 -35.16 -15.19
N LEU A 11 5.74 -36.03 -14.29
CA LEU A 11 4.80 -35.65 -13.22
C LEU A 11 5.40 -34.67 -12.20
N LEU A 12 6.71 -34.72 -11.95
CA LEU A 12 7.43 -33.79 -11.07
C LEU A 12 7.58 -32.38 -11.68
N VAL A 13 7.59 -32.25 -13.01
CA VAL A 13 7.66 -30.94 -13.69
C VAL A 13 6.29 -30.23 -13.71
N LEU A 14 5.19 -30.95 -13.49
CA LEU A 14 3.83 -30.37 -13.49
C LEU A 14 3.39 -29.82 -12.12
N SER A 15 4.17 -30.00 -11.05
CA SER A 15 3.86 -29.44 -9.72
C SER A 15 4.52 -28.07 -9.53
N GLY A 16 3.93 -27.01 -10.10
CA GLY A 16 4.41 -25.63 -9.97
C GLY A 16 3.35 -24.58 -9.67
N CYS A 17 2.08 -24.98 -9.47
CA CYS A 17 1.00 -24.02 -9.20
C CYS A 17 0.91 -23.73 -7.70
N GLN A 18 1.65 -22.73 -7.23
CA GLN A 18 1.43 -22.13 -5.93
C GLN A 18 0.49 -20.94 -6.11
N SER A 19 -0.72 -21.03 -5.54
CA SER A 19 -1.60 -19.89 -5.35
C SER A 19 -0.86 -18.88 -4.47
N THR A 20 -0.39 -17.78 -5.06
CA THR A 20 0.27 -16.70 -4.32
C THR A 20 -0.75 -16.00 -3.46
N THR A 21 -0.54 -16.01 -2.14
CA THR A 21 -1.28 -15.14 -1.22
C THR A 21 -0.92 -13.67 -1.52
N PRO A 22 -1.89 -12.75 -1.54
CA PRO A 22 -1.58 -11.32 -1.71
C PRO A 22 -0.59 -10.87 -0.64
N GLN A 23 0.53 -10.29 -1.07
CA GLN A 23 1.54 -9.74 -0.16
C GLN A 23 1.05 -8.46 0.54
N TYR A 24 0.13 -7.75 -0.10
CA TYR A 24 -0.38 -6.46 0.35
C TYR A 24 -1.89 -6.43 0.39
N TYR A 25 -2.42 -5.67 1.33
CA TYR A 25 -3.84 -5.35 1.43
C TYR A 25 -4.11 -3.98 0.83
N TYR A 26 -4.88 -3.95 -0.26
CA TYR A 26 -5.26 -2.71 -0.95
C TYR A 26 -6.60 -2.14 -0.49
N GLY A 27 -7.52 -2.98 -0.02
CA GLY A 27 -8.86 -2.54 0.38
C GLY A 27 -9.54 -1.68 -0.69
N SER A 28 -9.92 -0.47 -0.32
CA SER A 28 -10.54 0.56 -1.18
C SER A 28 -9.54 1.53 -1.82
N TYR A 29 -8.23 1.37 -1.58
CA TYR A 29 -7.21 2.37 -1.89
C TYR A 29 -7.24 2.87 -3.34
N GLU A 30 -7.36 1.99 -4.33
CA GLU A 30 -7.40 2.37 -5.75
C GLU A 30 -8.59 3.30 -6.07
N ARG A 31 -9.74 3.01 -5.47
CA ARG A 31 -10.95 3.83 -5.62
C ARG A 31 -10.76 5.19 -4.95
N ASN A 32 -10.15 5.20 -3.77
CA ASN A 32 -9.87 6.41 -3.00
C ASN A 32 -8.96 7.37 -3.79
N VAL A 33 -7.86 6.86 -4.33
CA VAL A 33 -6.94 7.61 -5.21
C VAL A 33 -7.66 8.15 -6.44
N TYR A 34 -8.47 7.32 -7.11
CA TYR A 34 -9.21 7.75 -8.28
C TYR A 34 -10.24 8.85 -7.96
N ALA A 35 -10.98 8.71 -6.86
CA ALA A 35 -11.95 9.70 -6.40
C ALA A 35 -11.28 11.04 -6.08
N PHE A 36 -10.12 11.00 -5.39
CA PHE A 36 -9.30 12.18 -5.14
C PHE A 36 -8.97 12.93 -6.42
N PHE A 37 -8.42 12.24 -7.43
CA PHE A 37 -8.01 12.88 -8.69
C PHE A 37 -9.18 13.35 -9.57
N ARG A 38 -10.38 12.77 -9.42
CA ARG A 38 -11.58 13.28 -10.10
C ARG A 38 -12.08 14.60 -9.55
N GLY A 39 -11.56 15.06 -8.42
CA GLY A 39 -12.05 16.27 -7.76
C GLY A 39 -13.35 16.05 -7.00
N ASP A 40 -13.72 14.78 -6.71
CA ASP A 40 -14.77 14.43 -5.74
C ASP A 40 -14.24 14.69 -4.31
N MET A 41 -13.85 15.95 -4.04
CA MET A 41 -13.28 16.42 -2.77
C MET A 41 -14.32 16.51 -1.64
N ALA A 42 -15.58 16.17 -1.92
CA ALA A 42 -16.73 16.39 -1.05
C ALA A 42 -16.64 15.71 0.33
N ALA A 43 -15.69 14.80 0.54
CA ALA A 43 -15.39 14.31 1.87
C ALA A 43 -13.93 13.86 2.00
N LEU A 44 -12.98 14.80 2.00
CA LEU A 44 -11.58 14.52 2.38
C LEU A 44 -11.49 13.73 3.70
N ASN A 45 -12.39 14.01 4.64
CA ASN A 45 -12.57 13.26 5.89
C ASN A 45 -13.03 11.81 5.68
N GLU A 46 -13.92 11.56 4.72
CA GLU A 46 -14.38 10.21 4.40
C GLU A 46 -13.26 9.42 3.72
N GLN A 47 -12.47 10.07 2.84
CA GLN A 47 -11.31 9.45 2.22
C GLN A 47 -10.26 9.03 3.25
N ILE A 48 -9.97 9.92 4.23
CA ILE A 48 -9.08 9.62 5.35
C ILE A 48 -9.64 8.45 6.17
N ALA A 49 -10.92 8.49 6.55
CA ALA A 49 -11.53 7.45 7.37
C ALA A 49 -11.57 6.08 6.68
N GLU A 50 -11.84 6.05 5.36
CA GLU A 50 -11.82 4.82 4.56
C GLU A 50 -10.40 4.25 4.50
N LEU A 51 -9.39 5.11 4.27
CA LEU A 51 -7.99 4.69 4.19
C LEU A 51 -7.43 4.21 5.54
N GLU A 52 -7.75 4.90 6.64
CA GLU A 52 -7.43 4.46 8.00
C GLU A 52 -8.10 3.11 8.32
N SER A 53 -9.35 2.92 7.88
CA SER A 53 -10.05 1.64 8.05
C SER A 53 -9.39 0.52 7.25
N ASP A 54 -8.93 0.79 6.02
CA ASP A 54 -8.19 -0.18 5.21
C ASP A 54 -6.87 -0.59 5.83
N ILE A 55 -6.12 0.37 6.35
CA ILE A 55 -4.85 0.12 7.06
C ILE A 55 -5.11 -0.73 8.31
N ALA A 56 -6.10 -0.36 9.13
CA ALA A 56 -6.47 -1.14 10.31
C ALA A 56 -6.92 -2.57 9.96
N ARG A 57 -7.63 -2.75 8.84
CA ARG A 57 -8.00 -4.07 8.33
C ARG A 57 -6.77 -4.87 7.88
N ALA A 58 -5.81 -4.25 7.22
CA ALA A 58 -4.56 -4.91 6.83
C ALA A 58 -3.85 -5.45 8.08
N GLU A 59 -3.63 -4.60 9.08
CA GLU A 59 -2.99 -4.93 10.36
C GLU A 59 -3.74 -6.06 11.09
N ALA A 60 -5.07 -5.98 11.17
CA ALA A 60 -5.90 -7.00 11.82
C ALA A 60 -5.82 -8.37 11.12
N ASN A 61 -5.57 -8.40 9.81
CA ASN A 61 -5.39 -9.62 9.03
C ASN A 61 -3.93 -10.05 8.90
N GLN A 62 -3.00 -9.41 9.61
CA GLN A 62 -1.55 -9.67 9.52
C GLN A 62 -1.01 -9.53 8.08
N LEU A 63 -1.62 -8.64 7.30
CA LEU A 63 -1.17 -8.25 5.97
C LEU A 63 -0.55 -6.86 6.05
N SER A 64 0.48 -6.62 5.25
CA SER A 64 1.01 -5.26 5.11
C SER A 64 0.02 -4.40 4.33
N PRO A 65 -0.27 -3.15 4.76
CA PRO A 65 -0.89 -2.15 3.90
C PRO A 65 -0.13 -2.05 2.58
N ALA A 66 -0.80 -1.68 1.49
CA ALA A 66 -0.13 -1.52 0.21
C ALA A 66 0.85 -0.32 0.22
N PRO A 67 1.95 -0.40 -0.56
CA PRO A 67 2.85 0.73 -0.76
C PRO A 67 2.08 1.99 -1.17
N GLY A 68 2.43 3.12 -0.56
CA GLY A 68 1.83 4.41 -0.82
C GLY A 68 0.53 4.70 -0.03
N MET A 69 -0.07 3.74 0.68
CA MET A 69 -1.25 4.02 1.49
C MET A 69 -0.95 5.02 2.63
N TYR A 70 0.18 4.85 3.34
CA TYR A 70 0.58 5.80 4.37
C TYR A 70 1.05 7.12 3.75
N ALA A 71 1.71 7.08 2.59
CA ALA A 71 2.02 8.30 1.83
C ALA A 71 0.75 9.09 1.48
N HIS A 72 -0.27 8.43 0.93
CA HIS A 72 -1.51 9.08 0.57
C HIS A 72 -2.22 9.64 1.81
N LEU A 73 -2.30 8.87 2.89
CA LEU A 73 -2.90 9.32 4.15
C LEU A 73 -2.17 10.55 4.72
N GLY A 74 -0.84 10.53 4.71
CA GLY A 74 -0.01 11.67 5.11
C GLY A 74 -0.30 12.91 4.27
N TYR A 75 -0.42 12.74 2.96
CA TYR A 75 -0.77 13.82 2.03
C TYR A 75 -2.17 14.40 2.30
N LEU A 76 -3.19 13.57 2.53
CA LEU A 76 -4.53 14.05 2.85
C LEU A 76 -4.55 14.85 4.17
N HIS A 77 -3.79 14.43 5.18
CA HIS A 77 -3.65 15.20 6.43
C HIS A 77 -2.94 16.54 6.23
N LEU A 78 -1.92 16.60 5.36
CA LEU A 78 -1.27 17.86 4.99
C LEU A 78 -2.25 18.82 4.29
N LEU A 79 -3.12 18.31 3.42
CA LEU A 79 -4.18 19.12 2.79
C LEU A 79 -5.19 19.67 3.81
N GLN A 80 -5.40 18.96 4.93
CA GLN A 80 -6.24 19.43 6.04
C GLN A 80 -5.52 20.41 6.99
N GLY A 81 -4.21 20.62 6.81
CA GLY A 81 -3.38 21.42 7.71
C GLY A 81 -2.88 20.67 8.95
N ASP A 82 -3.12 19.36 9.08
CA ASP A 82 -2.59 18.53 10.17
C ASP A 82 -1.18 18.02 9.81
N GLN A 83 -0.18 18.91 9.92
CA GLN A 83 1.21 18.58 9.61
C GLN A 83 1.78 17.50 10.52
N THR A 84 1.34 17.45 11.78
CA THR A 84 1.82 16.45 12.74
C THR A 84 1.43 15.03 12.30
N LYS A 85 0.16 14.81 11.96
CA LYS A 85 -0.26 13.51 11.40
C LYS A 85 0.33 13.27 10.02
N GLY A 86 0.35 14.29 9.17
CA GLY A 86 0.89 14.20 7.82
C GLY A 86 2.31 13.63 7.78
N PHE A 87 3.22 14.25 8.53
CA PHE A 87 4.61 13.80 8.62
C PHE A 87 4.77 12.48 9.38
N SER A 88 3.93 12.21 10.38
CA SER A 88 3.95 10.92 11.06
C SER A 88 3.65 9.75 10.11
N TYR A 89 2.67 9.89 9.22
CA TYR A 89 2.36 8.86 8.23
C TYR A 89 3.43 8.75 7.14
N PHE A 90 4.05 9.85 6.73
CA PHE A 90 5.23 9.79 5.85
C PHE A 90 6.40 9.03 6.47
N GLU A 91 6.67 9.19 7.77
CA GLU A 91 7.68 8.38 8.44
C GLU A 91 7.30 6.90 8.51
N GLN A 92 6.02 6.57 8.70
CA GLN A 92 5.54 5.18 8.65
C GLN A 92 5.74 4.55 7.26
N GLU A 93 5.43 5.29 6.18
CA GLU A 93 5.70 4.84 4.81
C GLU A 93 7.18 4.52 4.62
N LYS A 94 8.09 5.40 5.07
CA LYS A 94 9.55 5.20 4.96
C LYS A 94 10.05 3.99 5.73
N GLN A 95 9.40 3.64 6.84
CA GLN A 95 9.75 2.49 7.66
C GLN A 95 9.31 1.17 7.00
N LEU A 96 8.11 1.14 6.43
CA LEU A 96 7.57 -0.05 5.77
C LEU A 96 8.12 -0.24 4.34
N PHE A 97 8.40 0.86 3.66
CA PHE A 97 8.81 0.92 2.24
C PHE A 97 10.06 1.79 2.10
N PRO A 98 11.25 1.30 2.50
CA PRO A 98 12.50 2.06 2.40
C PRO A 98 12.83 2.51 0.97
N GLU A 99 12.32 1.81 -0.05
CA GLU A 99 12.42 2.19 -1.46
C GLU A 99 11.76 3.55 -1.77
N SER A 100 10.78 3.97 -0.97
CA SER A 100 10.06 5.24 -1.15
C SER A 100 10.80 6.45 -0.54
N GLN A 101 11.85 6.22 0.28
CA GLN A 101 12.45 7.25 1.13
C GLN A 101 12.86 8.52 0.39
N HIS A 102 13.48 8.39 -0.78
CA HIS A 102 13.90 9.56 -1.56
C HIS A 102 12.72 10.44 -1.95
N TYR A 103 11.61 9.84 -2.38
CA TYR A 103 10.41 10.57 -2.78
C TYR A 103 9.70 11.17 -1.56
N ILE A 104 9.54 10.41 -0.48
CA ILE A 104 8.88 10.92 0.73
C ILE A 104 9.66 12.08 1.36
N ASN A 105 11.00 11.98 1.43
CA ASN A 105 11.83 13.08 1.91
C ASN A 105 11.68 14.34 1.04
N PHE A 106 11.62 14.17 -0.28
CA PHE A 106 11.32 15.28 -1.20
C PHE A 106 9.96 15.92 -0.87
N LEU A 107 8.90 15.14 -0.68
CA LEU A 107 7.58 15.67 -0.30
C LEU A 107 7.61 16.43 1.02
N MET A 108 8.32 15.91 2.02
CA MET A 108 8.44 16.53 3.34
C MET A 108 9.12 17.91 3.29
N VAL A 109 10.24 18.02 2.57
CA VAL A 109 10.96 19.29 2.38
C VAL A 109 10.06 20.33 1.69
N ASN A 110 9.42 19.95 0.58
CA ASN A 110 8.55 20.88 -0.16
C ASN A 110 7.32 21.30 0.65
N ALA A 111 6.75 20.41 1.47
CA ALA A 111 5.59 20.73 2.32
C ALA A 111 5.93 21.75 3.43
N GLN A 112 7.19 21.87 3.80
CA GLN A 112 7.68 22.85 4.79
C GLN A 112 8.02 24.21 4.18
N GLY A 113 8.02 24.32 2.84
CA GLY A 113 8.35 25.55 2.14
C GLY A 113 9.86 25.84 2.05
N GLU A 114 10.69 24.80 2.17
CA GLU A 114 12.15 24.85 2.00
C GLU A 114 12.62 24.56 0.58
#